data_AF-A0A6A9T8R9-F1
#
_entry.id   AF-A0A6A9T8R9-F1
#
_cell.length_a   1.000
_cell.length_b   1.000
_cell.length_c   1.000
_cell.angle_alpha   90.00
_cell.angle_beta   90.00
_cell.angle_gamma   90.00
#
_symmetry.space_group_name_H-M   'P 1'
#
loop_
_entity.id
_entity.type
_entity.pdbx_description
1 polymer ?
#
loop_
_entity_poly.entity_id
_entity_poly.type
_entity_poly.pdbx_seq_one_letter_code
_entity_poly.pdbx_strand_id
1 'polypeptide(L)'
;GMTRAPVFSVAGVSEAAALADWVGDNTDALREAAESTTSHGELQSVDPYVVGDSVFLRFSFDTKDAMGMNMVTIATQAACDVIEDETTASLVSLSGNLCSDKKPAAINAVEGRGRTVAADVLLPTEVVQERFGTTPEAIAAVNTRKNLVGSAKAGSLGFNAHVANVVAAAFLATGQDIAQVVEGSNAITSVEAREDGLYASVTIASLEVGTVGGGTKLPTQAEALDVLGHAGGGDPAGSNADALAEVIATGALAGELSLLGALAGRHLASAHEEHGR
;
A
#
# COMPACT_ATOMS: atom_id res chain seq x y z
N GLY A 1 -0.57 1.50 8.63
CA GLY A 1 -0.43 2.94 8.94
C GLY A 1 0.32 3.67 7.84
N MET A 2 0.07 4.97 7.68
CA MET A 2 0.87 5.82 6.80
C MET A 2 2.22 6.13 7.45
N THR A 3 3.29 6.17 6.64
CA THR A 3 4.66 6.28 7.17
C THR A 3 5.40 7.53 6.71
N ARG A 4 6.25 8.03 7.60
CA ARG A 4 7.24 9.08 7.34
C ARG A 4 8.57 8.66 7.97
N ALA A 5 9.66 8.78 7.23
CA ALA A 5 10.98 8.37 7.72
C ALA A 5 11.99 9.50 7.60
N PRO A 6 12.15 10.36 8.62
CA PRO A 6 13.26 11.29 8.71
C PRO A 6 14.60 10.56 8.76
N VAL A 7 15.65 11.28 8.38
CA VAL A 7 17.04 10.86 8.54
C VAL A 7 17.78 11.88 9.38
N PHE A 8 18.47 11.37 10.38
CA PHE A 8 19.35 12.13 11.27
C PHE A 8 20.80 11.78 11.01
N SER A 9 21.70 12.75 11.19
CA SER A 9 23.14 12.51 11.29
C SER A 9 23.59 12.57 12.75
N VAL A 10 24.60 11.76 13.07
CA VAL A 10 25.26 11.69 14.38
C VAL A 10 26.78 11.67 14.20
N ALA A 11 27.55 11.68 15.30
CA ALA A 11 29.02 11.73 15.22
C ALA A 11 29.66 10.42 14.72
N GLY A 12 28.97 9.29 14.85
CA GLY A 12 29.49 7.98 14.48
C GLY A 12 28.55 6.84 14.85
N VAL A 13 29.02 5.60 14.65
CA VAL A 13 28.21 4.38 14.85
C VAL A 13 27.81 4.14 16.30
N SER A 14 28.59 4.62 17.27
CA SER A 14 28.27 4.50 18.69
C SER A 14 27.09 5.40 19.06
N GLU A 15 27.12 6.65 18.57
CA GLU A 15 26.05 7.61 18.74
C GLU A 15 24.79 7.21 17.96
N ALA A 16 24.95 6.53 16.83
CA ALA A 16 23.83 6.01 16.05
C ALA A 16 23.10 4.90 16.81
N ALA A 17 23.83 4.00 17.46
CA ALA A 17 23.26 2.98 18.34
C ALA A 17 22.58 3.63 19.56
N ALA A 18 23.24 4.61 20.19
CA ALA A 18 22.67 5.32 21.33
C ALA A 18 21.36 6.05 20.97
N LEU A 19 21.27 6.66 19.77
CA LEU A 19 20.03 7.27 19.30
C LEU A 19 18.93 6.24 19.06
N ALA A 20 19.25 5.09 18.46
CA ALA A 20 18.27 4.03 18.24
C ALA A 20 17.72 3.47 19.56
N ASP A 21 18.60 3.25 20.55
CA ASP A 21 18.20 2.82 21.90
C ASP A 21 17.34 3.90 22.59
N TRP A 22 17.77 5.16 22.51
CA TRP A 22 17.02 6.29 23.08
C TRP A 22 15.61 6.41 22.50
N VAL A 23 15.44 6.23 21.18
CA VAL A 23 14.11 6.26 20.54
C VAL A 23 13.21 5.14 21.07
N GLY A 24 13.77 3.94 21.28
CA GLY A 24 13.05 2.82 21.91
C GLY A 24 12.57 3.15 23.32
N ASP A 25 13.44 3.75 24.13
CA ASP A 25 13.15 4.11 25.53
C ASP A 25 12.19 5.32 25.67
N ASN A 26 12.07 6.16 24.64
CA ASN A 26 11.33 7.42 24.68
C ASN A 26 10.14 7.48 23.70
N THR A 27 9.64 6.32 23.26
CA THR A 27 8.51 6.26 22.30
C THR A 27 7.27 7.02 22.79
N ASP A 28 6.99 7.03 24.11
CA ASP A 28 5.84 7.76 24.68
C ASP A 28 6.00 9.29 24.57
N ALA A 29 7.21 9.82 24.76
CA ALA A 29 7.48 11.25 24.58
C ALA A 29 7.34 11.66 23.11
N LEU A 30 7.84 10.82 22.18
CA LEU A 30 7.67 11.02 20.74
C LEU A 30 6.20 10.96 20.33
N ARG A 31 5.43 10.05 20.92
CA ARG A 31 3.98 9.92 20.73
C ARG A 31 3.26 11.20 21.18
N GLU A 32 3.51 11.66 22.40
CA GLU A 32 2.88 12.87 22.94
C GLU A 32 3.13 14.08 22.03
N ALA A 33 4.38 14.30 21.61
CA ALA A 33 4.73 15.38 20.72
C ALA A 33 4.04 15.26 19.35
N ALA A 34 4.08 14.08 18.73
CA ALA A 34 3.48 13.85 17.43
C ALA A 34 1.95 14.01 17.45
N GLU A 35 1.28 13.37 18.40
CA GLU A 35 -0.18 13.38 18.52
C GLU A 35 -0.72 14.76 18.96
N SER A 36 0.08 15.61 19.61
CA SER A 36 -0.31 17.00 19.91
C SER A 36 -0.64 17.85 18.66
N THR A 37 -0.16 17.43 17.49
CA THR A 37 -0.32 18.15 16.22
C THR A 37 -1.59 17.80 15.46
N THR A 38 -2.35 16.81 15.92
CA THR A 38 -3.46 16.21 15.16
C THR A 38 -4.59 15.77 16.09
N SER A 39 -5.83 15.85 15.62
CA SER A 39 -7.00 15.36 16.36
C SER A 39 -7.43 13.95 15.99
N HIS A 40 -6.80 13.34 14.97
CA HIS A 40 -7.20 12.04 14.42
C HIS A 40 -6.02 11.07 14.23
N GLY A 41 -4.79 11.60 14.16
CA GLY A 41 -3.62 10.79 13.91
C GLY A 41 -3.13 10.15 15.19
N GLU A 42 -2.79 8.87 15.13
CA GLU A 42 -2.27 8.11 16.28
C GLU A 42 -0.92 7.49 15.86
N LEU A 43 0.13 7.70 16.65
CA LEU A 43 1.43 7.09 16.39
C LEU A 43 1.35 5.58 16.66
N GLN A 44 1.83 4.73 15.76
CA GLN A 44 1.78 3.28 15.94
C GLN A 44 3.14 2.74 16.37
N SER A 45 4.20 3.14 15.67
CA SER A 45 5.58 2.73 15.93
C SER A 45 6.59 3.77 15.44
N VAL A 46 7.81 3.69 15.96
CA VAL A 46 8.98 4.40 15.46
C VAL A 46 10.13 3.40 15.35
N ASP A 47 10.42 2.96 14.13
CA ASP A 47 11.38 1.89 13.90
C ASP A 47 12.72 2.45 13.41
N PRO A 48 13.83 2.31 14.16
CA PRO A 48 15.13 2.83 13.76
C PRO A 48 15.87 1.91 12.78
N TYR A 49 16.49 2.52 11.77
CA TYR A 49 17.36 1.89 10.79
C TYR A 49 18.68 2.64 10.70
N VAL A 50 19.80 1.96 11.01
CA VAL A 50 21.12 2.60 11.10
C VAL A 50 22.00 2.22 9.92
N VAL A 51 22.61 3.21 9.27
CA VAL A 51 23.64 3.03 8.25
C VAL A 51 24.79 4.01 8.53
N GLY A 52 25.86 3.51 9.15
CA GLY A 52 26.99 4.36 9.53
C GLY A 52 26.58 5.41 10.57
N ASP A 53 26.77 6.67 10.24
CA ASP A 53 26.40 7.85 11.03
C ASP A 53 25.01 8.40 10.65
N SER A 54 24.24 7.68 9.82
CA SER A 54 22.87 8.03 9.45
C SER A 54 21.87 7.12 10.17
N VAL A 55 20.89 7.74 10.84
CA VAL A 55 19.79 7.03 11.52
C VAL A 55 18.47 7.44 10.87
N PHE A 56 17.81 6.49 10.23
CA PHE A 56 16.49 6.66 9.65
C PHE A 56 15.45 6.17 10.66
N LEU A 57 14.51 7.01 11.05
CA LEU A 57 13.46 6.64 11.99
C LEU A 57 12.15 6.52 11.24
N ARG A 58 11.63 5.31 11.04
CA ARG A 58 10.39 5.09 10.29
C ARG A 58 9.20 5.20 11.25
N PHE A 59 8.56 6.36 11.27
CA PHE A 59 7.32 6.59 12.01
C PHE A 59 6.15 6.00 11.22
N SER A 60 5.29 5.23 11.88
CA SER A 60 4.01 4.75 11.34
C SER A 60 2.85 5.37 12.11
N PHE A 61 1.82 5.82 11.41
CA PHE A 61 0.64 6.44 12.02
C PHE A 61 -0.65 5.79 11.50
N ASP A 62 -1.66 5.65 12.38
CA ASP A 62 -3.05 5.55 11.94
C ASP A 62 -3.53 6.95 11.55
N THR A 63 -4.09 7.06 10.35
CA THR A 63 -4.54 8.33 9.76
C THR A 63 -6.04 8.34 9.50
N LYS A 64 -6.74 7.33 10.01
CA LYS A 64 -8.18 7.12 9.86
C LYS A 64 -8.56 7.23 8.37
N ASP A 65 -9.55 8.07 8.03
CA ASP A 65 -10.06 8.20 6.67
C ASP A 65 -9.18 9.04 5.74
N ALA A 66 -8.18 9.75 6.27
CA ALA A 66 -7.23 10.46 5.44
C ALA A 66 -6.17 9.49 4.93
N MET A 67 -5.66 9.71 3.72
CA MET A 67 -4.39 9.09 3.30
C MET A 67 -3.24 9.56 4.21
N GLY A 68 -3.31 10.81 4.70
CA GLY A 68 -2.57 11.23 5.89
C GLY A 68 -1.18 11.81 5.67
N MET A 69 -0.67 11.90 4.43
CA MET A 69 0.71 12.37 4.17
C MET A 69 1.08 13.73 4.76
N ASN A 70 0.19 14.72 4.71
CA ASN A 70 0.47 16.01 5.34
C ASN A 70 0.46 15.92 6.87
N MET A 71 -0.50 15.17 7.42
CA MET A 71 -0.63 14.98 8.87
C MET A 71 0.60 14.30 9.45
N VAL A 72 1.03 13.17 8.87
CA VAL A 72 2.23 12.45 9.35
C VAL A 72 3.50 13.27 9.21
N THR A 73 3.57 14.19 8.24
CA THR A 73 4.74 15.06 8.07
C THR A 73 4.85 16.07 9.20
N ILE A 74 3.73 16.70 9.58
CA ILE A 74 3.68 17.66 10.69
C ILE A 74 3.92 16.95 12.03
N ALA A 75 3.26 15.82 12.25
CA ALA A 75 3.42 15.01 13.46
C ALA A 75 4.86 14.52 13.62
N THR A 76 5.49 14.08 12.53
CA THR A 76 6.89 13.64 12.56
C THR A 76 7.84 14.80 12.83
N GLN A 77 7.59 16.01 12.31
CA GLN A 77 8.43 17.17 12.63
C GLN A 77 8.41 17.48 14.13
N ALA A 78 7.24 17.48 14.77
CA ALA A 78 7.15 17.71 16.21
C ALA A 78 7.91 16.65 17.02
N ALA A 79 7.86 15.38 16.61
CA ALA A 79 8.68 14.33 17.22
C ALA A 79 10.19 14.50 16.94
N CYS A 80 10.57 14.99 15.76
CA CYS A 80 11.97 15.29 15.44
C CYS A 80 12.52 16.43 16.29
N ASP A 81 11.72 17.45 16.59
CA ASP A 81 12.13 18.56 17.46
C ASP A 81 12.50 18.05 18.86
N VAL A 82 11.72 17.13 19.43
CA VAL A 82 12.06 16.46 20.71
C VAL A 82 13.36 15.68 20.62
N ILE A 83 13.61 14.99 19.50
CA ILE A 83 14.86 14.24 19.30
C ILE A 83 16.07 15.18 19.26
N GLU A 84 15.98 16.31 18.54
CA GLU A 84 17.07 17.30 18.46
C GLU A 84 17.30 18.02 19.79
N ASP A 85 16.26 18.23 20.60
CA ASP A 85 16.36 18.87 21.91
C ASP A 85 17.01 17.95 22.98
N GLU A 86 16.73 16.65 22.95
CA GLU A 86 17.15 15.69 23.98
C GLU A 86 18.39 14.87 23.59
N THR A 87 18.85 14.97 22.35
CA THR A 87 19.99 14.19 21.83
C THR A 87 21.00 15.06 21.09
N THR A 88 22.13 14.47 20.67
CA THR A 88 23.11 15.14 19.81
C THR A 88 22.86 14.91 18.32
N ALA A 89 21.73 14.30 17.96
CA ALA A 89 21.38 14.01 16.57
C ALA A 89 20.97 15.31 15.86
N SER A 90 21.26 15.41 14.57
CA SER A 90 20.83 16.54 13.75
C SER A 90 19.93 16.05 12.62
N LEU A 91 18.75 16.65 12.47
CA LEU A 91 17.81 16.32 11.43
C LEU A 91 18.35 16.77 10.07
N VAL A 92 18.63 15.81 9.19
CA VAL A 92 19.08 16.09 7.82
C VAL A 92 17.89 16.31 6.89
N SER A 93 16.84 15.49 7.02
CA SER A 93 15.61 15.63 6.25
C SER A 93 14.45 14.90 6.93
N LEU A 94 13.25 15.46 6.86
CA LEU A 94 12.01 14.77 7.26
C LEU A 94 11.70 13.55 6.39
N SER A 95 12.29 13.43 5.20
CA SER A 95 12.01 12.34 4.27
C SER A 95 13.32 11.75 3.72
N GLY A 96 13.95 10.88 4.50
CA GLY A 96 15.15 10.11 4.15
C GLY A 96 14.92 8.93 3.20
N ASN A 97 13.81 8.92 2.45
CA ASN A 97 13.41 7.86 1.52
C ASN A 97 13.18 6.46 2.11
N LEU A 98 13.21 6.28 3.44
CA LEU A 98 12.83 5.02 4.09
C LEU A 98 11.34 4.94 4.46
N CYS A 99 10.51 5.89 3.97
CA CYS A 99 9.07 5.85 4.17
C CYS A 99 8.42 4.59 3.55
N SER A 100 8.56 4.26 2.26
CA SER A 100 9.06 5.06 1.12
C SER A 100 7.89 5.61 0.32
N ASP A 101 7.88 6.90 -0.03
CA ASP A 101 6.76 7.54 -0.76
C ASP A 101 7.06 7.74 -2.24
N LYS A 102 6.23 7.18 -3.14
CA LYS A 102 6.27 7.36 -4.61
C LYS A 102 7.51 6.76 -5.28
N LYS A 103 8.10 5.73 -4.67
CA LYS A 103 9.22 4.95 -5.23
C LYS A 103 9.02 3.47 -4.94
N PRO A 104 9.40 2.58 -5.86
CA PRO A 104 9.40 1.14 -5.57
C PRO A 104 10.41 0.85 -4.46
N ALA A 105 9.95 0.28 -3.35
CA ALA A 105 10.79 -0.03 -2.21
C ALA A 105 10.34 -1.33 -1.53
N ALA A 106 11.29 -2.25 -1.29
CA ALA A 106 11.01 -3.53 -0.66
C ALA A 106 10.45 -3.39 0.76
N ILE A 107 10.81 -2.33 1.49
CA ILE A 107 10.28 -2.07 2.84
C ILE A 107 8.76 -1.93 2.86
N ASN A 108 8.16 -1.32 1.82
CA ASN A 108 6.71 -1.22 1.70
C ASN A 108 6.06 -2.58 1.38
N ALA A 109 6.79 -3.51 0.74
CA ALA A 109 6.32 -4.87 0.48
C ALA A 109 6.37 -5.76 1.73
N VAL A 110 7.37 -5.57 2.57
CA VAL A 110 7.63 -6.41 3.75
C VAL A 110 6.86 -5.90 4.96
N GLU A 111 6.87 -4.59 5.20
CA GLU A 111 6.30 -3.99 6.42
C GLU A 111 4.97 -3.28 6.16
N GLY A 112 4.57 -3.13 4.90
CA GLY A 112 3.38 -2.38 4.50
C GLY A 112 3.58 -0.87 4.53
N ARG A 113 2.57 -0.16 3.99
CA ARG A 113 2.42 1.30 4.03
C ARG A 113 0.99 1.69 3.67
N GLY A 114 0.37 2.59 4.44
CA GLY A 114 -1.07 2.84 4.30
C GLY A 114 -1.86 1.62 4.78
N ARG A 115 -2.67 1.05 3.88
CA ARG A 115 -3.50 -0.13 4.14
C ARG A 115 -2.89 -1.36 3.50
N THR A 116 -2.78 -2.43 4.29
CA THR A 116 -2.55 -3.78 3.78
C THR A 116 -3.91 -4.46 3.65
N VAL A 117 -4.27 -4.89 2.45
CA VAL A 117 -5.61 -5.41 2.14
C VAL A 117 -5.52 -6.66 1.27
N ALA A 118 -6.43 -7.60 1.48
CA ALA A 118 -6.55 -8.79 0.66
C ALA A 118 -8.00 -9.02 0.24
N ALA A 119 -8.17 -9.63 -0.93
CA ALA A 119 -9.44 -10.18 -1.38
C ALA A 119 -9.18 -11.60 -1.88
N ASP A 120 -10.10 -12.51 -1.62
CA ASP A 120 -10.05 -13.88 -2.13
C ASP A 120 -11.41 -14.40 -2.57
N VAL A 121 -11.37 -15.49 -3.34
CA VAL A 121 -12.56 -16.18 -3.82
C VAL A 121 -12.24 -17.64 -4.12
N LEU A 122 -13.23 -18.51 -3.94
CA LEU A 122 -13.25 -19.85 -4.49
C LEU A 122 -14.33 -19.92 -5.58
N LEU A 123 -13.91 -20.07 -6.83
CA LEU A 123 -14.83 -20.18 -7.98
C LEU A 123 -15.06 -21.66 -8.30
N PRO A 124 -16.33 -22.13 -8.37
CA PRO A 124 -16.62 -23.47 -8.84
C PRO A 124 -16.07 -23.74 -10.23
N THR A 125 -15.64 -24.98 -10.50
CA THR A 125 -15.07 -25.38 -11.78
C THR A 125 -15.98 -25.04 -12.96
N GLU A 126 -17.29 -25.20 -12.81
CA GLU A 126 -18.28 -24.90 -13.85
C GLU A 126 -18.27 -23.42 -14.21
N VAL A 127 -18.16 -22.54 -13.21
CA VAL A 127 -18.06 -21.08 -13.42
C VAL A 127 -16.78 -20.74 -14.17
N VAL A 128 -15.66 -21.38 -13.82
CA VAL A 128 -14.37 -21.16 -14.50
C VAL A 128 -14.46 -21.55 -15.98
N GLN A 129 -15.03 -22.72 -16.26
CA GLN A 129 -15.21 -23.22 -17.62
C GLN A 129 -16.17 -22.35 -18.44
N GLU A 130 -17.33 -21.99 -17.87
CA GLU A 130 -18.36 -21.20 -18.55
C GLU A 130 -17.88 -19.77 -18.83
N ARG A 131 -17.23 -19.12 -17.86
CA ARG A 131 -16.90 -17.69 -17.94
C ARG A 131 -15.55 -17.40 -18.55
N PHE A 132 -14.55 -18.24 -18.32
CA PHE A 132 -13.19 -18.02 -18.83
C PHE A 132 -12.81 -18.94 -19.99
N GLY A 133 -13.62 -19.95 -20.32
CA GLY A 133 -13.34 -20.88 -21.42
C GLY A 133 -12.07 -21.71 -21.19
N THR A 134 -11.69 -21.93 -19.93
CA THR A 134 -10.45 -22.63 -19.53
C THR A 134 -10.67 -23.43 -18.25
N THR A 135 -9.62 -24.05 -17.69
CA THR A 135 -9.71 -24.86 -16.46
C THR A 135 -9.00 -24.20 -15.28
N PRO A 136 -9.39 -24.53 -14.03
CA PRO A 136 -8.69 -24.06 -12.84
C PRO A 136 -7.16 -24.30 -12.90
N GLU A 137 -6.73 -25.48 -13.36
CA GLU A 137 -5.31 -25.87 -13.43
C GLU A 137 -4.55 -25.01 -14.44
N ALA A 138 -5.18 -24.67 -15.56
CA ALA A 138 -4.57 -23.82 -16.57
C ALA A 138 -4.32 -22.40 -16.03
N ILE A 139 -5.30 -21.82 -15.32
CA ILE A 139 -5.17 -20.50 -14.69
C ILE A 139 -4.10 -20.54 -13.59
N ALA A 140 -4.12 -21.55 -12.72
CA ALA A 140 -3.10 -21.73 -11.68
C ALA A 140 -1.68 -21.89 -12.27
N ALA A 141 -1.55 -22.62 -13.38
CA ALA A 141 -0.28 -22.77 -14.10
C ALA A 141 0.22 -21.46 -14.70
N VAL A 142 -0.68 -20.63 -15.26
CA VAL A 142 -0.32 -19.28 -15.74
C VAL A 142 0.14 -18.41 -14.59
N ASN A 143 -0.61 -18.36 -13.47
CA ASN A 143 -0.23 -17.57 -12.31
C ASN A 143 1.16 -17.95 -11.80
N THR A 144 1.39 -19.25 -11.56
CA THR A 144 2.66 -19.75 -11.04
C THR A 144 3.84 -19.39 -11.95
N ARG A 145 3.71 -19.62 -13.26
CA ARG A 145 4.83 -19.40 -14.18
C ARG A 145 5.03 -17.91 -14.50
N LYS A 146 3.95 -17.13 -14.60
CA LYS A 146 4.00 -15.71 -14.97
C LYS A 146 4.24 -14.83 -13.76
N ASN A 147 3.28 -14.80 -12.84
CA ASN A 147 3.25 -13.87 -11.72
C ASN A 147 4.26 -14.22 -10.63
N LEU A 148 4.60 -15.51 -10.47
CA LEU A 148 5.60 -15.94 -9.48
C LEU A 148 6.99 -16.13 -10.11
N VAL A 149 7.18 -17.16 -10.92
CA VAL A 149 8.50 -17.50 -11.48
C VAL A 149 9.04 -16.39 -12.39
N GLY A 150 8.20 -15.82 -13.25
CA GLY A 150 8.56 -14.71 -14.12
C GLY A 150 8.97 -13.46 -13.35
N SER A 151 8.14 -13.01 -12.40
CA SER A 151 8.45 -11.84 -11.55
C SER A 151 9.69 -12.05 -10.69
N ALA A 152 9.86 -13.25 -10.11
CA ALA A 152 11.07 -13.59 -9.36
C ALA A 152 12.32 -13.50 -10.23
N LYS A 153 12.27 -14.02 -11.47
CA LYS A 153 13.38 -13.92 -12.42
C LYS A 153 13.70 -12.46 -12.80
N ALA A 154 12.70 -11.60 -12.81
CA ALA A 154 12.85 -10.18 -13.14
C ALA A 154 13.32 -9.30 -11.96
N GLY A 155 13.36 -9.83 -10.73
CA GLY A 155 13.59 -9.01 -9.54
C GLY A 155 12.46 -7.99 -9.30
N SER A 156 11.24 -8.33 -9.73
CA SER A 156 10.07 -7.46 -9.55
C SER A 156 9.62 -7.44 -8.09
N LEU A 157 9.03 -6.32 -7.67
CA LEU A 157 8.28 -6.22 -6.41
C LEU A 157 6.79 -6.58 -6.59
N GLY A 158 6.27 -6.48 -7.83
CA GLY A 158 4.90 -6.90 -8.17
C GLY A 158 4.85 -8.35 -8.66
N PHE A 159 4.16 -9.21 -7.89
CA PHE A 159 3.91 -10.62 -8.21
C PHE A 159 2.45 -10.81 -8.64
N ASN A 160 2.02 -9.96 -9.57
CA ASN A 160 0.66 -9.89 -10.10
C ASN A 160 0.70 -9.65 -11.62
N ALA A 161 -0.46 -9.67 -12.28
CA ALA A 161 -0.53 -9.45 -13.71
C ALA A 161 -0.74 -7.98 -14.09
N HIS A 162 -1.71 -7.29 -13.50
CA HIS A 162 -2.04 -5.90 -13.84
C HIS A 162 -2.78 -5.14 -12.72
N VAL A 163 -2.48 -5.41 -11.44
CA VAL A 163 -3.09 -4.69 -10.30
C VAL A 163 -2.94 -3.17 -10.45
N ALA A 164 -1.81 -2.72 -10.99
CA ALA A 164 -1.56 -1.31 -11.30
C ALA A 164 -2.67 -0.64 -12.14
N ASN A 165 -3.27 -1.36 -13.10
CA ASN A 165 -4.34 -0.81 -13.94
C ASN A 165 -5.59 -0.48 -13.12
N VAL A 166 -6.01 -1.41 -12.26
CA VAL A 166 -7.20 -1.23 -11.42
C VAL A 166 -6.95 -0.15 -10.39
N VAL A 167 -5.79 -0.17 -9.75
CA VAL A 167 -5.41 0.83 -8.75
C VAL A 167 -5.35 2.22 -9.38
N ALA A 168 -4.70 2.38 -10.53
CA ALA A 168 -4.67 3.66 -11.24
C ALA A 168 -6.07 4.16 -11.64
N ALA A 169 -6.92 3.28 -12.17
CA ALA A 169 -8.28 3.65 -12.56
C ALA A 169 -9.11 4.10 -11.36
N ALA A 170 -9.07 3.36 -10.26
CA ALA A 170 -9.74 3.73 -9.02
C ALA A 170 -9.20 5.03 -8.44
N PHE A 171 -7.87 5.23 -8.46
CA PHE A 171 -7.22 6.42 -7.93
C PHE A 171 -7.64 7.68 -8.68
N LEU A 172 -7.65 7.63 -10.02
CA LEU A 172 -8.11 8.73 -10.86
C LEU A 172 -9.59 9.04 -10.61
N ALA A 173 -10.43 8.01 -10.54
CA ALA A 173 -11.88 8.17 -10.36
C ALA A 173 -12.22 8.75 -8.98
N THR A 174 -11.53 8.32 -7.93
CA THR A 174 -11.87 8.65 -6.53
C THR A 174 -10.98 9.73 -5.91
N GLY A 175 -10.11 10.37 -6.69
CA GLY A 175 -9.33 11.53 -6.25
C GLY A 175 -8.15 11.21 -5.33
N GLN A 176 -7.58 10.02 -5.48
CA GLN A 176 -6.36 9.61 -4.78
C GLN A 176 -5.11 10.21 -5.47
N ASP A 177 -3.95 10.08 -4.83
CA ASP A 177 -2.69 10.54 -5.42
C ASP A 177 -2.17 9.52 -6.45
N ILE A 178 -2.29 9.86 -7.74
CA ILE A 178 -1.92 8.94 -8.83
C ILE A 178 -0.45 8.51 -8.81
N ALA A 179 0.45 9.28 -8.19
CA ALA A 179 1.85 8.89 -8.08
C ALA A 179 2.07 7.71 -7.14
N GLN A 180 1.12 7.44 -6.23
CA GLN A 180 1.16 6.32 -5.29
C GLN A 180 0.70 4.99 -5.90
N VAL A 181 0.34 4.95 -7.19
CA VAL A 181 0.19 3.68 -7.94
C VAL A 181 1.49 2.87 -7.92
N VAL A 182 2.64 3.54 -7.79
CA VAL A 182 3.95 2.88 -7.63
C VAL A 182 3.93 1.90 -6.46
N GLU A 183 3.29 2.27 -5.35
CA GLU A 183 3.19 1.45 -4.15
C GLU A 183 1.93 0.60 -4.13
N GLY A 184 0.79 1.17 -4.53
CA GLY A 184 -0.48 0.44 -4.60
C GLY A 184 -0.48 -0.74 -5.59
N SER A 185 0.46 -0.77 -6.54
CA SER A 185 0.65 -1.90 -7.46
C SER A 185 1.51 -3.05 -6.89
N ASN A 186 2.08 -2.86 -5.70
CA ASN A 186 2.85 -3.85 -4.99
C ASN A 186 1.92 -4.90 -4.37
N ALA A 187 1.65 -5.94 -5.15
CA ALA A 187 0.71 -6.98 -4.80
C ALA A 187 1.20 -8.37 -5.21
N ILE A 188 0.72 -9.37 -4.48
CA ILE A 188 0.94 -10.78 -4.77
C ILE A 188 -0.41 -11.42 -5.12
N THR A 189 -0.48 -12.05 -6.29
CA THR A 189 -1.63 -12.84 -6.72
C THR A 189 -1.34 -14.33 -6.52
N SER A 190 -2.14 -15.00 -5.69
CA SER A 190 -2.03 -16.43 -5.43
C SER A 190 -3.21 -17.15 -6.07
N VAL A 191 -2.94 -18.26 -6.77
CA VAL A 191 -3.97 -19.03 -7.46
C VAL A 191 -3.67 -20.51 -7.32
N GLU A 192 -4.67 -21.29 -6.94
CA GLU A 192 -4.58 -22.71 -6.68
C GLU A 192 -5.81 -23.42 -7.26
N ALA A 193 -5.58 -24.47 -8.05
CA ALA A 193 -6.64 -25.40 -8.42
C ALA A 193 -6.89 -26.35 -7.25
N ARG A 194 -8.12 -26.36 -6.74
CA ARG A 194 -8.59 -27.21 -5.64
C ARG A 194 -9.62 -28.21 -6.17
N GLU A 195 -9.95 -29.20 -5.33
CA GLU A 195 -10.91 -30.25 -5.70
C GLU A 195 -12.28 -29.67 -6.10
N ASP A 196 -12.69 -28.59 -5.46
CA ASP A 196 -13.98 -27.92 -5.62
C ASP A 196 -13.95 -26.67 -6.50
N GLY A 197 -12.79 -26.32 -7.10
CA GLY A 197 -12.71 -25.19 -8.01
C GLY A 197 -11.36 -24.48 -8.07
N LEU A 198 -11.41 -23.18 -8.36
CA LEU A 198 -10.24 -22.30 -8.41
C LEU A 198 -10.26 -21.37 -7.20
N TYR A 199 -9.30 -21.55 -6.30
CA TYR A 199 -9.00 -20.53 -5.29
C TYR A 199 -8.10 -19.46 -5.90
N ALA A 200 -8.45 -18.20 -5.71
CA ALA A 200 -7.63 -17.07 -6.09
C ALA A 200 -7.68 -15.97 -5.03
N SER A 201 -6.54 -15.33 -4.79
CA SER A 201 -6.44 -14.17 -3.92
C SER A 201 -5.46 -13.14 -4.46
N VAL A 202 -5.68 -11.89 -4.08
CA VAL A 202 -4.74 -10.79 -4.26
C VAL A 202 -4.48 -10.17 -2.89
N THR A 203 -3.22 -9.88 -2.59
CA THR A 203 -2.82 -9.15 -1.38
C THR A 203 -2.00 -7.94 -1.80
N ILE A 204 -2.46 -6.75 -1.44
CA ILE A 204 -1.78 -5.47 -1.68
C ILE A 204 -1.17 -5.04 -0.35
N ALA A 205 0.16 -4.98 -0.29
CA ALA A 205 0.87 -4.69 0.96
C ALA A 205 0.82 -3.21 1.34
N SER A 206 0.84 -2.34 0.32
CA SER A 206 1.01 -0.90 0.48
C SER A 206 0.00 -0.11 -0.35
N LEU A 207 -1.26 -0.04 0.10
CA LEU A 207 -2.31 0.72 -0.57
C LEU A 207 -2.58 2.04 0.17
N GLU A 208 -2.04 3.14 -0.34
CA GLU A 208 -2.24 4.48 0.19
C GLU A 208 -3.52 5.11 -0.34
N VAL A 209 -4.61 5.02 0.43
CA VAL A 209 -5.91 5.59 0.07
C VAL A 209 -6.51 6.41 1.21
N GLY A 210 -7.39 7.34 0.86
CA GLY A 210 -8.22 8.10 1.77
C GLY A 210 -9.53 8.56 1.14
N THR A 211 -10.52 8.81 1.98
CA THR A 211 -11.85 9.30 1.59
C THR A 211 -12.06 10.76 2.03
N VAL A 212 -11.12 11.32 2.80
CA VAL A 212 -11.04 12.76 3.11
C VAL A 212 -9.70 13.37 2.71
N GLY A 213 -9.75 14.62 2.25
CA GLY A 213 -8.56 15.42 1.93
C GLY A 213 -8.03 15.23 0.50
N GLY A 214 -7.05 16.03 0.12
CA GLY A 214 -6.47 15.97 -1.22
C GLY A 214 -7.50 16.14 -2.34
N GLY A 215 -7.43 15.25 -3.34
CA GLY A 215 -8.30 15.25 -4.51
C GLY A 215 -9.73 14.77 -4.25
N THR A 216 -10.01 14.15 -3.10
CA THR A 216 -11.36 13.61 -2.80
C THR A 216 -12.43 14.70 -2.64
N LYS A 217 -12.01 15.96 -2.49
CA LYS A 217 -12.89 17.13 -2.39
C LYS A 217 -13.30 17.71 -3.75
N LEU A 218 -12.68 17.26 -4.85
CA LEU A 218 -13.04 17.72 -6.18
C LEU A 218 -14.42 17.16 -6.57
N PRO A 219 -15.29 17.94 -7.24
CA PRO A 219 -16.70 17.56 -7.41
C PRO A 219 -16.91 16.17 -8.00
N THR A 220 -16.24 15.83 -9.10
CA THR A 220 -16.41 14.52 -9.78
C THR A 220 -15.83 13.35 -8.99
N GLN A 221 -14.75 13.57 -8.25
CA GLN A 221 -14.11 12.54 -7.42
C GLN A 221 -14.93 12.27 -6.16
N ALA A 222 -15.55 13.31 -5.59
CA ALA A 222 -16.49 13.19 -4.50
C ALA A 222 -17.73 12.39 -4.93
N GLU A 223 -18.30 12.70 -6.10
CA GLU A 223 -19.42 11.93 -6.67
C GLU A 223 -19.07 10.45 -6.89
N ALA A 224 -17.84 10.15 -7.33
CA ALA A 224 -17.40 8.76 -7.49
C ALA A 224 -17.31 8.02 -6.14
N LEU A 225 -16.83 8.69 -5.09
CA LEU A 225 -16.84 8.14 -3.73
C LEU A 225 -18.26 7.97 -3.18
N ASP A 226 -19.18 8.87 -3.51
CA ASP A 226 -20.61 8.77 -3.15
C ASP A 226 -21.28 7.56 -3.84
N VAL A 227 -20.95 7.28 -5.10
CA VAL A 227 -21.43 6.08 -5.81
C VAL A 227 -20.98 4.80 -5.11
N LEU A 228 -19.76 4.79 -4.56
CA LEU A 228 -19.25 3.69 -3.74
C LEU A 228 -19.84 3.69 -2.32
N GLY A 229 -20.48 4.77 -1.88
CA GLY A 229 -21.04 4.91 -0.53
C GLY A 229 -20.00 5.20 0.56
N HIS A 230 -18.81 5.65 0.19
CA HIS A 230 -17.65 5.81 1.09
C HIS A 230 -17.04 7.21 1.04
N ALA A 231 -17.80 8.25 0.68
CA ALA A 231 -17.30 9.62 0.72
C ALA A 231 -17.21 10.15 2.16
N GLY A 232 -16.18 10.96 2.43
CA GLY A 232 -16.02 11.60 3.72
C GLY A 232 -15.47 10.68 4.82
N GLY A 233 -15.54 11.14 6.07
CA GLY A 233 -15.10 10.38 7.24
C GLY A 233 -16.09 9.26 7.57
N GLY A 234 -15.57 8.10 7.97
CA GLY A 234 -16.35 6.95 8.39
C GLY A 234 -16.77 7.02 9.86
N ASP A 235 -17.74 6.18 10.22
CA ASP A 235 -18.14 5.93 11.61
C ASP A 235 -18.17 4.40 11.86
N PRO A 236 -17.17 3.84 12.56
CA PRO A 236 -16.06 4.51 13.24
C PRO A 236 -15.04 5.14 12.28
N ALA A 237 -14.26 6.12 12.77
CA ALA A 237 -13.23 6.78 11.98
C ALA A 237 -12.24 5.78 11.37
N GLY A 238 -11.96 5.93 10.07
CA GLY A 238 -11.14 5.01 9.27
C GLY A 238 -11.95 4.02 8.44
N SER A 239 -13.20 3.75 8.81
CA SER A 239 -14.01 2.71 8.18
C SER A 239 -14.31 2.95 6.70
N ASN A 240 -14.45 4.22 6.27
CA ASN A 240 -14.69 4.51 4.85
C ASN A 240 -13.45 4.28 4.00
N ALA A 241 -12.27 4.67 4.50
CA ALA A 241 -11.04 4.43 3.75
C ALA A 241 -10.62 2.95 3.76
N ASP A 242 -10.97 2.19 4.81
CA ASP A 242 -10.82 0.73 4.83
C ASP A 242 -11.75 0.07 3.80
N ALA A 243 -13.02 0.46 3.76
CA ALA A 243 -13.97 -0.02 2.77
C ALA A 243 -13.54 0.32 1.32
N LEU A 244 -13.00 1.52 1.09
CA LEU A 244 -12.42 1.88 -0.22
C LEU A 244 -11.25 0.95 -0.61
N ALA A 245 -10.37 0.62 0.34
CA ALA A 245 -9.28 -0.33 0.09
C ALA A 245 -9.81 -1.73 -0.25
N GLU A 246 -10.84 -2.21 0.44
CA GLU A 246 -11.51 -3.49 0.15
C GLU A 246 -12.14 -3.51 -1.24
N VAL A 247 -12.82 -2.43 -1.65
CA VAL A 247 -13.37 -2.28 -3.01
C VAL A 247 -12.28 -2.35 -4.06
N ILE A 248 -11.15 -1.65 -3.85
CA ILE A 248 -10.02 -1.65 -4.79
C ILE A 248 -9.38 -3.04 -4.87
N ALA A 249 -9.16 -3.72 -3.74
CA ALA A 249 -8.61 -5.07 -3.71
C ALA A 249 -9.55 -6.08 -4.41
N THR A 250 -10.86 -5.95 -4.20
CA THR A 250 -11.88 -6.78 -4.88
C THR A 250 -11.86 -6.56 -6.40
N GLY A 251 -11.81 -5.29 -6.82
CA GLY A 251 -11.66 -4.95 -8.24
C GLY A 251 -10.36 -5.48 -8.83
N ALA A 252 -9.26 -5.43 -8.07
CA ALA A 252 -7.97 -5.94 -8.48
C ALA A 252 -8.01 -7.47 -8.67
N LEU A 253 -8.65 -8.20 -7.75
CA LEU A 253 -8.85 -9.65 -7.87
C LEU A 253 -9.68 -10.01 -9.11
N ALA A 254 -10.78 -9.28 -9.35
CA ALA A 254 -11.62 -9.47 -10.52
C ALA A 254 -10.83 -9.23 -11.82
N GLY A 255 -10.01 -8.17 -11.85
CA GLY A 255 -9.09 -7.89 -12.95
C GLY A 255 -8.09 -9.02 -13.15
N GLU A 256 -7.41 -9.46 -12.10
CA GLU A 256 -6.43 -10.55 -12.15
C GLU A 256 -7.04 -11.84 -12.70
N LEU A 257 -8.21 -12.25 -12.19
CA LEU A 257 -8.96 -13.42 -12.67
C LEU A 257 -9.29 -13.32 -14.17
N SER A 258 -9.79 -12.16 -14.60
CA SER A 258 -10.12 -11.91 -16.01
C SER A 258 -8.88 -12.06 -16.92
N LEU A 259 -7.76 -11.42 -16.57
CA LEU A 259 -6.55 -11.46 -17.38
C LEU A 259 -5.88 -12.83 -17.36
N LEU A 260 -5.77 -13.47 -16.20
CA LEU A 260 -5.21 -14.82 -16.08
C LEU A 260 -6.06 -15.85 -16.82
N GLY A 261 -7.40 -15.73 -16.75
CA GLY A 261 -8.33 -16.53 -17.53
C GLY A 261 -8.14 -16.36 -19.05
N ALA A 262 -8.06 -15.11 -19.53
CA ALA A 262 -7.82 -14.82 -20.94
C ALA A 262 -6.47 -15.35 -21.44
N LEU A 263 -5.41 -15.25 -20.61
CA LEU A 263 -4.09 -15.81 -20.91
C LEU A 263 -4.11 -17.34 -20.98
N ALA A 264 -4.78 -17.99 -20.03
CA ALA A 264 -4.92 -19.44 -19.99
C ALA A 264 -5.76 -19.98 -21.17
N GLY A 265 -6.82 -19.26 -21.56
CA GLY A 265 -7.63 -19.57 -22.74
C GLY A 265 -7.00 -19.18 -24.09
N ARG A 266 -5.82 -18.53 -24.10
CA ARG A 266 -5.15 -17.97 -25.30
C ARG A 266 -5.98 -16.92 -26.07
N HIS A 267 -6.87 -16.22 -25.37
CA HIS A 267 -7.77 -15.21 -25.95
C HIS A 267 -7.19 -13.78 -25.89
N LEU A 268 -6.01 -13.58 -25.31
CA LEU A 268 -5.49 -12.24 -25.06
C LEU A 268 -5.21 -11.44 -26.35
N ALA A 269 -4.64 -12.07 -27.38
CA ALA A 269 -4.33 -11.40 -28.65
C ALA A 269 -5.60 -10.94 -29.38
N SER A 270 -6.65 -11.77 -29.40
CA SER A 270 -7.94 -11.44 -30.02
C SER A 270 -8.70 -10.35 -29.25
N ALA A 271 -8.67 -10.36 -27.91
CA ALA A 271 -9.35 -9.35 -27.09
C ALA A 271 -8.74 -7.93 -27.27
N HIS A 272 -7.42 -7.84 -27.42
CA HIS A 272 -6.75 -6.56 -27.72
C HIS A 272 -7.08 -6.03 -29.12
N GLU A 273 -7.29 -6.90 -30.11
CA GLU A 273 -7.69 -6.49 -31.45
C GLU A 273 -9.14 -5.99 -31.52
N GLU A 274 -10.04 -6.54 -30.71
CA GLU A 274 -11.48 -6.23 -30.76
C GLU A 274 -11.89 -5.02 -29.91
N HIS A 275 -11.23 -4.77 -28.77
CA HIS A 275 -11.63 -3.71 -27.83
C HIS A 275 -10.56 -2.63 -27.58
N GLY A 276 -9.32 -2.84 -28.03
CA GLY A 276 -8.21 -1.90 -27.87
C GLY A 276 -7.94 -1.01 -29.09
N ARG A 277 -8.87 -0.95 -30.04
CA ARG A 277 -8.78 -0.14 -31.27
C ARG A 277 -9.89 0.91 -31.34
#